data_AF-A0A853KAU7-F1
#
_entry.id   AF-A0A853KAU7-F1
#
_cell.length_a   1.000
_cell.length_b   1.000
_cell.length_c   1.000
_cell.angle_alpha   90.00
_cell.angle_beta   90.00
_cell.angle_gamma   90.00
#
_symmetry.space_group_name_H-M   'P 1'
#
loop_
_entity.id
_entity.type
_entity.pdbx_description
1 polymer ?
#
loop_
_entity_poly.entity_id
_entity_poly.type
_entity_poly.pdbx_seq_one_letter_code
_entity_poly.pdbx_strand_id
1 'polypeptide(L)'
;MDRIVLFTDRGSARQGRGLDAQPQLNQMLEMIKDGKIGTVVVYDRMRLAGNVETYSGIIKLFYRYRIHVLFVSNYERPFHQSNLAELMESAILHEQLRRIVRPMKA
;
A
#
# COMPACT_ATOMS: atom_id res chain seq x y z
N MET A 1 6.01 1.16 -25.74
CA MET A 1 4.56 1.17 -25.50
C MET A 1 4.36 0.97 -24.02
N ASP A 2 3.76 1.94 -23.35
CA ASP A 2 3.44 1.82 -21.92
C ASP A 2 2.23 0.90 -21.77
N ARG A 3 2.38 -0.15 -20.95
CA ARG A 3 1.35 -1.17 -20.72
C ARG A 3 0.80 -1.01 -19.30
N ILE A 4 -0.51 -0.83 -19.19
CA ILE A 4 -1.21 -0.85 -17.91
C ILE A 4 -1.55 -2.31 -17.57
N VAL A 5 -1.23 -2.73 -16.35
CA VAL A 5 -1.58 -4.05 -15.80
C VAL A 5 -2.36 -3.82 -14.51
N LEU A 6 -3.52 -4.48 -14.40
CA LEU A 6 -4.39 -4.36 -13.24
C LEU A 6 -4.17 -5.54 -12.29
N PHE A 7 -3.90 -5.25 -11.02
CA PHE A 7 -3.77 -6.23 -9.94
C PHE A 7 -4.88 -6.03 -8.92
N THR A 8 -5.72 -7.04 -8.71
CA THR A 8 -6.88 -6.94 -7.81
C THR A 8 -7.05 -8.23 -6.99
N ASP A 9 -6.88 -8.12 -5.68
CA ASP A 9 -7.21 -9.19 -4.74
C ASP A 9 -8.66 -9.05 -4.23
N ARG A 10 -9.35 -10.18 -4.02
CA ARG A 10 -10.73 -10.18 -3.49
C ARG A 10 -10.72 -9.88 -1.99
N GLY A 11 -11.36 -8.79 -1.62
CA GLY A 11 -11.36 -8.27 -0.25
C GLY A 11 -10.37 -7.12 -0.09
N SER A 12 -10.63 -6.20 0.83
CA SER A 12 -9.69 -5.11 1.08
C SER A 12 -8.48 -5.62 1.85
N ALA A 13 -7.27 -5.15 1.53
CA ALA A 13 -6.08 -5.35 2.37
C ALA A 13 -6.38 -5.01 3.84
N ARG A 14 -7.25 -4.02 4.09
CA ARG A 14 -7.84 -3.65 5.40
C ARG A 14 -8.43 -4.80 6.24
N GLN A 15 -8.76 -5.96 5.65
CA GLN A 15 -9.22 -7.13 6.41
C GLN A 15 -8.07 -7.87 7.12
N GLY A 16 -6.83 -7.36 7.03
CA GLY A 16 -5.69 -7.90 7.78
C GLY A 16 -5.21 -9.27 7.29
N ARG A 17 -5.58 -9.65 6.06
CA ARG A 17 -5.09 -10.91 5.48
C ARG A 17 -3.61 -10.74 5.12
N GLY A 18 -2.77 -11.66 5.58
CA GLY A 18 -1.33 -11.66 5.28
C GLY A 18 -1.02 -11.72 3.78
N LEU A 19 0.25 -11.52 3.41
CA LEU A 19 0.70 -11.49 2.01
C LEU A 19 0.30 -12.76 1.23
N ASP A 20 0.26 -13.93 1.88
CA ASP A 20 -0.13 -15.19 1.24
C ASP A 20 -1.58 -15.20 0.72
N ALA A 21 -2.45 -14.35 1.27
CA ALA A 21 -3.83 -14.22 0.85
C ALA A 21 -4.03 -13.18 -0.28
N GLN A 22 -2.95 -12.59 -0.79
CA GLN A 22 -2.96 -11.51 -1.78
C GLN A 22 -2.13 -11.90 -3.01
N PRO A 23 -2.58 -12.89 -3.81
CA PRO A 23 -1.83 -13.42 -4.95
C PRO A 23 -1.53 -12.36 -6.01
N GLN A 24 -2.41 -11.39 -6.24
CA GLN A 24 -2.19 -10.33 -7.22
C GLN A 24 -1.17 -9.30 -6.72
N LEU A 25 -1.19 -8.95 -5.42
CA LEU A 25 -0.13 -8.16 -4.80
C LEU A 25 1.23 -8.86 -4.96
N ASN A 26 1.32 -10.15 -4.65
CA ASN A 26 2.58 -10.89 -4.78
C ASN A 26 3.08 -10.91 -6.22
N GLN A 27 2.19 -11.13 -7.20
CA GLN A 27 2.53 -11.07 -8.61
C GLN A 27 3.08 -9.69 -9.01
N MET A 28 2.46 -8.60 -8.53
CA MET A 28 2.95 -7.24 -8.76
C MET A 28 4.35 -7.04 -8.15
N LEU A 29 4.58 -7.51 -6.92
CA LEU A 29 5.88 -7.40 -6.25
C LEU A 29 6.98 -8.18 -6.99
N GLU A 30 6.69 -9.38 -7.50
CA GLU A 30 7.64 -10.12 -8.34
C GLU A 30 7.92 -9.38 -9.66
N MET A 31 6.90 -8.82 -10.31
CA MET A 31 7.10 -8.03 -11.53
C MET A 31 7.92 -6.75 -11.28
N ILE A 32 7.82 -6.15 -10.09
CA ILE A 32 8.69 -5.05 -9.67
C ILE A 32 10.14 -5.54 -9.52
N LYS A 33 10.35 -6.68 -8.85
CA LYS A 33 11.69 -7.27 -8.69
C LYS A 33 12.35 -7.60 -10.03
N ASP A 34 11.55 -8.03 -11.01
CA ASP A 34 11.96 -8.28 -12.39
C ASP A 34 12.22 -7.00 -13.22
N GLY A 35 11.97 -5.81 -12.66
CA GLY A 35 12.12 -4.54 -13.36
C GLY A 35 11.05 -4.26 -14.43
N LYS A 36 9.92 -4.99 -14.41
CA LYS A 36 8.82 -4.86 -15.38
C LYS A 36 7.85 -3.74 -15.04
N ILE A 37 7.90 -3.21 -13.82
CA ILE A 37 7.02 -2.15 -13.33
C ILE A 37 7.89 -1.00 -12.83
N GLY A 38 7.65 0.22 -13.34
CA GLY A 38 8.30 1.44 -12.87
C GLY A 38 7.35 2.41 -12.15
N THR A 39 6.03 2.19 -12.23
CA THR A 39 5.02 3.04 -11.60
C THR A 39 3.89 2.17 -11.05
N VAL A 40 3.48 2.47 -9.81
CA VAL A 40 2.32 1.87 -9.15
C VAL A 40 1.29 2.95 -8.90
N VAL A 41 0.10 2.76 -9.45
CA VAL A 41 -1.07 3.63 -9.20
C VAL A 41 -2.01 2.88 -8.28
N VAL A 42 -2.31 3.44 -7.12
CA VAL A 42 -3.19 2.83 -6.12
C VAL A 42 -4.10 3.89 -5.51
N TYR A 43 -5.27 3.48 -5.03
CA TYR A 43 -6.24 4.44 -4.51
C TYR A 43 -5.74 5.15 -3.25
N ASP A 44 -5.30 4.42 -2.23
CA ASP A 44 -4.76 4.95 -0.98
C ASP A 44 -3.74 3.96 -0.35
N ARG A 45 -3.05 4.37 0.73
CA ARG A 45 -2.06 3.53 1.44
C ARG A 45 -2.68 2.24 1.99
N MET A 46 -3.95 2.28 2.38
CA MET A 46 -4.65 1.16 3.02
C MET A 46 -5.18 0.11 2.03
N ARG A 47 -5.32 0.49 0.76
CA ARG A 47 -5.59 -0.43 -0.35
C ARG A 47 -4.33 -1.18 -0.75
N LEU A 48 -3.16 -0.58 -0.54
CA LEU A 48 -1.87 -1.24 -0.75
C LEU A 48 -1.53 -2.21 0.39
N ALA A 49 -1.77 -1.84 1.65
CA ALA A 49 -1.53 -2.70 2.79
C ALA A 49 -2.53 -2.45 3.94
N GLY A 50 -2.97 -3.53 4.60
CA GLY A 50 -3.95 -3.44 5.68
C GLY A 50 -3.40 -3.13 7.06
N ASN A 51 -2.08 -3.12 7.22
CA ASN A 51 -1.39 -2.82 8.47
C ASN A 51 -0.02 -2.20 8.16
N VAL A 52 0.57 -1.57 9.18
CA VAL A 52 1.85 -0.84 9.07
C VAL A 52 3.03 -1.78 8.75
N GLU A 53 3.00 -3.02 9.22
CA GLU A 53 4.08 -4.00 9.00
C GLU A 53 4.14 -4.44 7.53
N THR A 54 3.01 -4.86 6.96
CA THR A 54 2.89 -5.19 5.54
C THR A 54 3.24 -3.98 4.67
N TYR A 55 2.77 -2.79 5.06
CA TYR A 55 3.12 -1.55 4.36
C TYR A 55 4.63 -1.32 4.35
N SER A 56 5.30 -1.48 5.50
CA SER A 56 6.75 -1.37 5.66
C SER A 56 7.52 -2.29 4.71
N GLY A 57 7.07 -3.54 4.57
CA GLY A 57 7.68 -4.50 3.63
C GLY A 57 7.58 -4.05 2.18
N ILE A 58 6.40 -3.57 1.77
CA ILE A 58 6.13 -3.12 0.40
C ILE A 58 6.92 -1.85 0.07
N ILE A 59 6.89 -0.82 0.92
CA ILE A 59 7.55 0.45 0.60
C ILE A 59 9.07 0.31 0.55
N LYS A 60 9.68 -0.53 1.39
CA LYS A 60 11.13 -0.82 1.32
C LYS A 60 11.51 -1.40 -0.03
N LEU A 61 10.65 -2.27 -0.58
CA LEU A 61 10.83 -2.82 -1.92
C LEU A 61 10.64 -1.72 -2.97
N PHE A 62 9.61 -0.88 -2.86
CA PHE A 62 9.39 0.23 -3.78
C PHE A 62 10.57 1.20 -3.84
N TYR A 63 11.15 1.58 -2.69
CA TYR A 63 12.37 2.40 -2.66
C TYR A 63 13.57 1.71 -3.27
N ARG A 64 13.78 0.42 -2.96
CA ARG A 64 14.89 -0.37 -3.51
C ARG A 64 14.86 -0.39 -5.05
N TYR A 65 13.68 -0.54 -5.63
CA TYR A 65 13.49 -0.62 -7.08
C TYR A 65 13.09 0.72 -7.73
N ARG A 66 13.14 1.83 -6.98
CA ARG A 66 12.82 3.20 -7.44
C ARG A 66 11.44 3.31 -8.11
N ILE A 67 10.44 2.64 -7.53
CA ILE A 67 9.07 2.68 -8.01
C ILE A 67 8.45 4.05 -7.76
N HIS A 68 7.88 4.65 -8.80
CA HIS A 68 7.06 5.83 -8.67
C HIS A 68 5.66 5.45 -8.19
N VAL A 69 5.20 6.00 -7.07
CA VAL A 69 3.90 5.64 -6.48
C VAL A 69 2.97 6.84 -6.58
N LEU A 70 1.78 6.60 -7.13
CA LEU A 70 0.73 7.59 -7.26
C LEU A 70 -0.50 7.15 -6.45
N PHE A 71 -0.88 7.98 -5.49
CA PHE A 71 -2.16 7.84 -4.78
C PHE A 71 -3.24 8.63 -5.53
N VAL A 72 -4.35 7.96 -5.86
CA VAL A 72 -5.46 8.59 -6.60
C VAL A 72 -6.44 9.31 -5.66
N SER A 73 -6.49 8.93 -4.39
CA SER A 73 -7.36 9.58 -3.40
C SER A 73 -6.94 11.03 -3.15
N ASN A 74 -7.89 11.95 -3.28
CA ASN A 74 -7.69 13.39 -3.02
C ASN A 74 -7.34 13.72 -1.56
N TYR A 75 -7.57 12.78 -0.64
CA TYR A 75 -7.31 12.95 0.78
C TYR A 75 -5.98 12.34 1.22
N GLU A 76 -5.29 11.65 0.32
CA GLU A 76 -4.05 10.96 0.60
C GLU A 76 -2.87 11.88 0.29
N ARG A 77 -1.95 12.04 1.25
CA ARG A 77 -0.71 12.77 0.98
C ARG A 77 0.12 12.02 -0.07
N PRO A 78 0.88 12.73 -0.93
CA PRO A 78 1.77 12.10 -1.89
C PRO A 78 2.72 11.08 -1.24
N PHE A 79 3.20 10.12 -2.02
CA PHE A 79 4.21 9.18 -1.55
C PHE A 79 5.52 9.93 -1.26
N HIS A 80 6.02 9.80 -0.04
CA HIS A 80 7.23 10.47 0.41
C HIS A 80 8.47 9.74 -0.10
N GLN A 81 9.59 10.46 -0.19
CA GLN A 81 10.89 9.87 -0.53
C GLN A 81 11.61 9.24 0.68
N SER A 82 10.96 9.22 1.85
CA SER A 82 11.54 8.74 3.11
C SER A 82 10.73 7.58 3.69
N ASN A 83 11.42 6.46 3.93
CA ASN A 83 10.89 5.30 4.66
C ASN A 83 10.20 5.71 5.96
N LEU A 84 10.85 6.57 6.77
CA LEU A 84 10.32 6.96 8.07
C LEU A 84 9.03 7.78 7.92
N ALA A 85 9.00 8.72 6.98
CA ALA A 85 7.80 9.52 6.72
C ALA A 85 6.62 8.64 6.30
N GLU A 86 6.85 7.69 5.40
CA GLU A 86 5.79 6.75 4.97
C GLU A 86 5.28 5.85 6.09
N LEU A 87 6.16 5.38 6.99
CA LEU A 87 5.75 4.61 8.15
C LEU A 87 4.93 5.43 9.13
N MET A 88 5.32 6.69 9.37
CA MET A 88 4.57 7.61 10.24
C MET A 88 3.18 7.90 9.67
N GLU A 89 3.08 8.20 8.37
CA GLU A 89 1.79 8.42 7.70
C GLU A 89 0.89 7.19 7.81
N SER A 90 1.43 6.00 7.51
CA SER A 90 0.69 4.74 7.67
C SER A 90 0.24 4.53 9.11
N ALA A 91 1.10 4.77 10.11
CA ALA A 91 0.75 4.62 11.52
C ALA A 91 -0.34 5.60 11.97
N ILE A 92 -0.27 6.86 11.55
CA ILE A 92 -1.28 7.89 11.84
C ILE A 92 -2.63 7.50 11.27
N LEU A 93 -2.68 7.07 9.99
CA LEU A 93 -3.93 6.65 9.34
C LEU A 93 -4.58 5.46 10.05
N HIS A 94 -3.78 4.44 10.41
CA HIS A 94 -4.29 3.28 11.13
C HIS A 94 -4.82 3.65 12.53
N GLU A 95 -4.18 4.59 13.23
CA GLU A 95 -4.64 5.07 14.53
C GLU A 95 -5.91 5.93 14.42
N GLN A 96 -5.99 6.83 13.42
CA GLN A 96 -7.20 7.62 13.15
C GLN A 96 -8.41 6.71 12.89
N LEU A 97 -8.24 5.67 12.08
CA LEU A 97 -9.31 4.71 11.82
C LEU A 97 -9.69 3.89 13.04
N ARG A 98 -8.72 3.46 13.85
CA ARG A 98 -9.03 2.81 15.12
C ARG A 98 -9.90 3.67 16.03
N ARG A 99 -9.70 4.99 16.04
CA ARG A 99 -10.52 5.92 16.83
C ARG A 99 -11.94 6.06 16.28
N ILE A 100 -12.11 6.07 14.96
CA ILE A 100 -13.42 6.18 14.31
C ILE A 100 -14.21 4.87 14.43
N VAL A 101 -13.55 3.72 14.28
CA VAL A 101 -14.19 2.39 14.25
C VAL A 101 -14.40 1.82 15.65
N ARG A 102 -13.74 2.34 16.69
CA ARG A 102 -14.10 1.99 18.07
C ARG A 102 -15.56 2.39 18.30
N PRO A 103 -16.44 1.46 18.71
CA PRO A 103 -17.80 1.83 19.07
C PRO A 103 -17.73 2.89 20.17
N MET A 104 -18.57 3.94 20.06
CA MET A 104 -18.94 4.72 21.24
C MET A 104 -19.37 3.70 22.29
N LYS A 105 -18.55 3.51 23.32
CA LYS A 105 -18.99 2.77 24.49
C LYS A 105 -20.20 3.54 25.02
N ALA A 106 -21.37 2.92 24.91
CA ALA A 106 -22.56 3.33 25.65
C ALA A 106 -22.31 3.20 27.15
#